data_AF-A0A3Q7HZL8-F1
#
_entry.id   AF-A0A3Q7HZL8-F1
#
_cell.length_a   1.000
_cell.length_b   1.000
_cell.length_c   1.000
_cell.angle_alpha   90.00
_cell.angle_beta   90.00
_cell.angle_gamma   90.00
#
_symmetry.space_group_name_H-M   'P 1'
#
loop_
_entity.id
_entity.type
_entity.pdbx_description
1 polymer ?
#
loop_
_entity_poly.entity_id
_entity_poly.type
_entity_poly.pdbx_seq_one_letter_code
_entity_poly.pdbx_strand_id
1 'polypeptide(L)'
;MTHSPALMESHQPQIWQFGSRKHEPLWQSGDEGEEEVPRNSFTEISTLRHVALMLFPEKEDKKYIYMYLVAFVKCSFDLLSAMNTTLTKYAVVLTTTLLPSRVPPKDDPLIVIPPPTYSPMINPISFIVWNISGGNNPTFKRNLRELIQHHNPCIIALLETRMTSHEGLKDEFRFDDFLEVPAIG
;
A
#
# COMPACT_ATOMS: atom_id res chain seq x y z
N MET A 1 67.07 -45.02 24.15
CA MET A 1 65.78 -44.78 23.46
C MET A 1 65.94 -43.46 22.70
N THR A 2 66.43 -43.46 21.45
CA THR A 2 65.62 -43.46 20.19
C THR A 2 64.62 -42.28 20.20
N HIS A 3 64.67 -41.22 19.40
CA HIS A 3 65.18 -40.95 18.05
C HIS A 3 65.51 -39.43 17.88
N SER A 4 66.49 -39.10 17.04
CA SER A 4 66.52 -37.88 16.20
C SER A 4 66.10 -38.27 14.76
N PRO A 5 66.17 -37.42 13.71
CA PRO A 5 66.15 -35.95 13.56
C PRO A 5 65.20 -35.49 12.41
N ALA A 6 65.34 -34.22 12.01
CA ALA A 6 65.34 -33.73 10.62
C ALA A 6 64.00 -33.58 9.87
N LEU A 7 63.85 -32.73 8.84
CA LEU A 7 64.47 -31.50 8.32
C LEU A 7 63.70 -31.27 6.97
N MET A 8 63.63 -30.03 6.49
CA MET A 8 63.32 -29.66 5.09
C MET A 8 61.85 -29.87 4.62
N GLU A 9 61.28 -29.12 3.68
CA GLU A 9 61.87 -28.39 2.56
C GLU A 9 60.90 -27.30 2.04
N SER A 10 61.47 -26.25 1.45
CA SER A 10 60.83 -25.19 0.68
C SER A 10 60.26 -25.67 -0.65
N HIS A 11 59.10 -25.20 -1.11
CA HIS A 11 58.78 -25.11 -2.56
C HIS A 11 57.64 -24.10 -2.84
N GLN A 12 57.94 -23.09 -3.67
CA GLN A 12 57.03 -22.39 -4.60
C GLN A 12 57.44 -22.83 -6.03
N PRO A 13 56.78 -22.48 -7.16
CA PRO A 13 55.43 -21.91 -7.43
C PRO A 13 54.68 -22.68 -8.57
N GLN A 14 53.47 -22.23 -8.99
CA GLN A 14 52.91 -22.22 -10.38
C GLN A 14 51.39 -21.91 -10.33
N ILE A 15 50.90 -20.74 -10.78
CA ILE A 15 50.55 -20.34 -12.16
C ILE A 15 49.77 -21.41 -12.94
N TRP A 16 48.46 -21.22 -13.04
CA TRP A 16 47.61 -21.80 -14.08
C TRP A 16 46.86 -20.68 -14.80
N GLN A 17 47.17 -20.49 -16.08
CA GLN A 17 46.27 -19.90 -17.07
C GLN A 17 45.50 -21.03 -17.73
N PHE A 18 44.19 -20.87 -17.93
CA PHE A 18 43.45 -21.64 -18.93
C PHE A 18 42.55 -20.71 -19.73
N GLY A 19 42.69 -20.83 -21.05
CA GLY A 19 41.97 -20.08 -22.06
C GLY A 19 40.58 -20.62 -22.39
N SER A 20 39.91 -19.82 -23.22
CA SER A 20 38.54 -19.89 -23.72
C SER A 20 38.09 -21.23 -24.33
N ARG A 21 36.81 -21.58 -24.13
CA ARG A 21 35.79 -21.70 -25.19
C ARG A 21 34.41 -22.12 -24.65
N LYS A 22 33.40 -21.38 -25.11
CA LYS A 22 32.00 -21.77 -25.44
C LYS A 22 31.11 -22.35 -24.33
N HIS A 23 30.13 -21.54 -23.90
CA HIS A 23 28.71 -21.83 -24.14
C HIS A 23 27.92 -20.52 -23.99
N GLU A 24 27.25 -20.09 -25.06
CA GLU A 24 26.13 -19.15 -24.97
C GLU A 24 25.01 -19.81 -24.16
N PRO A 25 24.41 -19.14 -23.17
CA PRO A 25 23.06 -19.47 -22.77
C PRO A 25 22.15 -18.98 -23.90
N LEU A 26 21.67 -19.94 -24.69
CA LEU A 26 20.49 -19.78 -25.51
C LEU A 26 19.34 -19.51 -24.52
N TRP A 27 19.08 -18.24 -24.20
CA TRP A 27 17.83 -17.84 -23.58
C TRP A 27 16.75 -18.14 -24.62
N GLN A 28 16.20 -19.35 -24.52
CA GLN A 28 14.88 -19.63 -25.03
C GLN A 28 13.96 -18.65 -24.31
N SER A 29 13.56 -17.60 -25.01
CA SER A 29 12.40 -16.80 -24.68
C SER A 29 11.19 -17.72 -24.80
N GLY A 30 11.02 -18.58 -23.80
CA GLY A 30 9.77 -19.22 -23.50
C GLY A 30 8.83 -18.11 -23.07
N ASP A 31 8.06 -17.61 -24.03
CA ASP A 31 6.80 -16.93 -23.79
C ASP A 31 5.85 -17.99 -23.19
N GLU A 32 6.17 -18.43 -21.98
CA GLU A 32 5.25 -19.17 -21.13
C GLU A 32 4.20 -18.14 -20.74
N GLY A 33 3.12 -18.10 -21.53
CA GLY A 33 1.94 -17.32 -21.20
C GLY A 33 1.51 -17.71 -19.81
N GLU A 34 1.84 -16.86 -18.83
CA GLU A 34 1.35 -16.97 -17.47
C GLU A 34 -0.17 -17.05 -17.58
N GLU A 35 -0.71 -18.25 -17.34
CA GLU A 35 -2.13 -18.48 -17.30
C GLU A 35 -2.68 -17.53 -16.23
N GLU A 36 -3.40 -16.48 -16.65
CA GLU A 36 -3.99 -15.50 -15.74
C GLU A 36 -4.97 -16.24 -14.84
N VAL A 37 -4.49 -16.64 -13.66
CA VAL A 37 -5.32 -17.24 -12.62
C VAL A 37 -6.44 -16.25 -12.32
N PRO A 38 -7.72 -16.65 -12.42
CA PRO A 38 -8.85 -15.77 -12.15
C PRO A 38 -8.67 -15.10 -10.78
N ARG A 39 -8.44 -13.79 -10.78
CA ARG A 39 -8.34 -13.02 -9.54
C ARG A 39 -9.76 -12.74 -9.04
N ASN A 40 -10.01 -13.11 -7.79
CA ASN A 40 -11.24 -12.69 -7.12
C ASN A 40 -11.23 -11.16 -6.98
N SER A 41 -12.34 -10.53 -7.35
CA SER A 41 -12.55 -9.10 -7.11
C SER A 41 -13.59 -8.91 -6.02
N PHE A 42 -13.33 -7.95 -5.13
CA PHE A 42 -14.20 -7.63 -4.00
C PHE A 42 -14.31 -6.12 -3.84
N THR A 43 -15.54 -5.64 -3.63
CA THR A 43 -15.81 -4.23 -3.32
C THR A 43 -16.74 -4.16 -2.12
N GLU A 44 -16.29 -3.52 -1.04
CA GLU A 44 -17.09 -3.24 0.13
C GLU A 44 -17.36 -1.74 0.22
N ILE A 45 -18.63 -1.38 0.43
CA ILE A 45 -19.05 -0.02 0.69
C ILE A 45 -19.62 0.01 2.10
N SER A 46 -19.03 0.82 2.98
CA SER A 46 -19.47 0.90 4.37
C SER A 46 -19.32 2.30 4.97
N THR A 47 -20.03 2.55 6.08
CA THR A 47 -19.92 3.81 6.82
C THR A 47 -18.90 3.65 7.92
N LEU A 48 -17.86 4.49 7.92
CA LEU A 48 -16.83 4.42 8.96
C LEU A 48 -17.25 5.24 10.18
N ARG A 49 -17.45 4.56 11.31
CA ARG A 49 -17.89 5.20 12.56
C ARG A 49 -16.78 5.40 13.58
N HIS A 50 -15.77 4.53 13.60
CA HIS A 50 -14.68 4.56 14.57
C HIS A 50 -13.36 4.17 13.89
N VAL A 51 -13.02 2.89 13.98
CA VAL A 51 -11.81 2.28 13.43
C VAL A 51 -12.23 1.23 12.40
N ALA A 52 -11.56 1.23 11.25
CA ALA A 52 -11.64 0.16 10.27
C ALA A 52 -10.29 -0.54 10.17
N LEU A 53 -10.33 -1.88 10.23
CA LEU A 53 -9.22 -2.74 9.88
C LEU A 53 -9.55 -3.40 8.54
N MET A 54 -8.77 -3.06 7.51
CA MET A 54 -8.87 -3.68 6.20
C MET A 54 -7.72 -4.65 6.01
N LEU A 55 -8.05 -5.85 5.52
CA LEU A 55 -7.09 -6.90 5.23
C LEU A 55 -7.05 -7.14 3.73
N PHE A 56 -5.85 -7.07 3.16
CA PHE A 56 -5.58 -7.23 1.74
C PHE A 56 -4.77 -8.51 1.49
N PRO A 57 -5.43 -9.61 1.07
CA PRO A 57 -4.75 -10.81 0.58
C PRO A 57 -3.96 -10.51 -0.69
N GLU A 58 -2.87 -11.23 -0.92
CA GLU A 58 -1.95 -10.97 -2.05
C GLU A 58 -2.60 -11.24 -3.43
N LYS A 59 -3.60 -12.13 -3.48
CA LYS A 59 -4.18 -12.64 -4.74
C LYS A 59 -5.57 -12.06 -5.07
N GLU A 60 -6.00 -11.02 -4.36
CA GLU A 60 -7.34 -10.44 -4.50
C GLU A 60 -7.30 -8.95 -4.87
N ASP A 61 -8.05 -8.57 -5.90
CA ASP A 61 -8.36 -7.16 -6.17
C ASP A 61 -9.45 -6.74 -5.18
N LYS A 62 -9.03 -6.02 -4.13
CA LYS A 62 -9.90 -5.68 -3.00
C LYS A 62 -10.05 -4.18 -2.86
N LYS A 63 -11.31 -3.72 -2.82
CA LYS A 63 -11.70 -2.32 -2.74
C LYS A 63 -12.56 -2.08 -1.52
N TYR A 64 -12.21 -1.05 -0.76
CA TYR A 64 -13.00 -0.53 0.34
C TYR A 64 -13.36 0.92 0.05
N ILE A 65 -14.64 1.24 0.09
CA ILE A 65 -15.18 2.57 -0.13
C ILE A 65 -15.89 2.98 1.16
N TYR A 66 -15.25 3.85 1.93
CA TYR A 66 -15.82 4.37 3.16
C TYR A 66 -16.53 5.69 2.91
N MET A 67 -17.80 5.75 3.31
CA MET A 67 -18.58 6.97 3.36
C MET A 67 -18.57 7.53 4.78
N TYR A 68 -18.43 8.85 4.92
CA TYR A 68 -18.49 9.53 6.21
C TYR A 68 -19.78 10.30 6.45
N LEU A 69 -20.16 10.32 7.72
CA LEU A 69 -21.13 11.26 8.26
C LEU A 69 -20.46 12.62 8.55
N VAL A 70 -21.24 13.69 8.42
CA VAL A 70 -20.86 15.07 8.74
C VAL A 70 -20.25 15.14 10.15
N ALA A 71 -19.27 16.03 10.36
CA ALA A 71 -18.51 16.26 11.61
C ALA A 71 -17.17 15.51 11.78
N PHE A 72 -16.47 15.27 10.67
CA PHE A 72 -15.11 14.76 10.69
C PHE A 72 -14.09 15.79 11.21
N VAL A 73 -13.21 15.41 12.15
CA VAL A 73 -12.13 16.28 12.68
C VAL A 73 -10.76 15.82 12.18
N LYS A 74 -10.45 14.53 12.35
CA LYS A 74 -9.13 13.99 12.02
C LYS A 74 -9.24 12.56 11.51
N CYS A 75 -8.45 12.24 10.48
CA CYS A 75 -8.18 10.89 9.98
C CYS A 75 -6.74 10.54 10.31
N SER A 76 -6.49 9.32 10.79
CA SER A 76 -5.18 8.70 10.62
C SER A 76 -5.31 7.45 9.77
N PHE A 77 -4.34 7.28 8.88
CA PHE A 77 -4.21 6.17 7.97
C PHE A 77 -2.87 5.50 8.25
N ASP A 78 -2.91 4.27 8.74
CA ASP A 78 -1.72 3.50 9.09
C ASP A 78 -1.67 2.24 8.21
N LEU A 79 -0.64 2.14 7.37
CA LEU A 79 -0.37 0.97 6.54
C LEU A 79 0.63 0.06 7.29
N LEU A 80 0.20 -1.15 7.61
CA LEU A 80 0.98 -2.14 8.34
C LEU A 80 1.33 -3.31 7.41
N SER A 81 2.60 -3.73 7.43
CA SER A 81 2.97 -5.03 6.87
C SER A 81 2.41 -6.12 7.76
N ALA A 82 1.75 -7.11 7.17
CA ALA A 82 1.20 -8.21 7.94
C ALA A 82 2.33 -9.11 8.47
N MET A 83 2.28 -9.43 9.77
CA MET A 83 3.27 -10.34 10.39
C MET A 83 3.24 -11.75 9.80
N ASN A 84 2.12 -12.14 9.19
CA ASN A 84 1.98 -13.42 8.51
C ASN A 84 1.61 -13.19 7.04
N THR A 85 2.65 -13.18 6.19
CA THR A 85 2.55 -12.98 4.74
C THR A 85 1.78 -14.08 4.01
N THR A 86 1.54 -15.24 4.66
CA THR A 86 0.78 -16.33 4.04
C THR A 86 -0.72 -16.04 3.91
N LEU A 87 -1.26 -15.11 4.71
CA LEU A 87 -2.71 -14.81 4.74
C LEU A 87 -3.03 -13.42 4.19
N THR A 88 -2.18 -12.44 4.46
CA THR A 88 -2.39 -11.05 4.09
C THR A 88 -1.03 -10.40 3.86
N LYS A 89 -0.93 -9.52 2.87
CA LYS A 89 0.32 -8.78 2.62
C LYS A 89 0.32 -7.46 3.38
N TYR A 90 -0.83 -6.79 3.37
CA TYR A 90 -1.03 -5.51 4.01
C TYR A 90 -2.27 -5.51 4.89
N ALA A 91 -2.16 -4.80 6.01
CA ALA A 91 -3.28 -4.37 6.81
C ALA A 91 -3.33 -2.84 6.79
N VAL A 92 -4.51 -2.28 6.58
CA VAL A 92 -4.72 -0.83 6.69
C VAL A 92 -5.59 -0.59 7.90
N VAL A 93 -5.11 0.26 8.81
CA VAL A 93 -5.87 0.76 9.95
C VAL A 93 -6.27 2.19 9.66
N LEU A 94 -7.58 2.42 9.60
CA LEU A 94 -8.16 3.75 9.43
C LEU A 94 -8.81 4.15 10.75
N THR A 95 -8.23 5.12 11.46
CA THR A 95 -8.74 5.59 12.74
C THR A 95 -9.25 7.00 12.60
N THR A 96 -10.48 7.24 13.04
CA THR A 96 -11.10 8.55 12.83
C THR A 96 -11.67 9.17 14.07
N THR A 97 -11.49 10.48 14.16
CA THR A 97 -11.98 11.32 15.25
C THR A 97 -13.13 12.15 14.71
N LEU A 98 -14.32 11.83 15.18
CA LEU A 98 -15.53 12.60 14.92
C LEU A 98 -15.69 13.65 16.02
N LEU A 99 -16.15 14.85 15.66
CA LEU A 99 -16.55 15.82 16.66
C LEU A 99 -17.79 15.26 17.38
N PRO A 100 -17.80 15.21 18.73
CA PRO A 100 -19.02 14.87 19.45
C PRO A 100 -20.13 15.82 19.01
N SER A 101 -21.30 15.27 18.68
CA SER A 101 -22.50 16.09 18.48
C SER A 101 -22.66 16.96 19.72
N ARG A 102 -22.59 18.29 19.54
CA ARG A 102 -22.81 19.26 20.62
C ARG A 102 -24.30 19.28 20.94
N VAL A 103 -24.79 18.24 21.60
CA VAL A 103 -26.01 18.38 22.39
C VAL A 103 -25.59 19.25 23.57
N PRO A 104 -26.02 20.51 23.67
CA PRO A 104 -25.68 21.32 24.83
C PRO A 104 -26.14 20.55 26.07
N PRO A 105 -25.27 20.32 27.08
CA PRO A 105 -25.73 19.78 28.34
C PRO A 105 -26.83 20.71 28.86
N LYS A 106 -28.04 20.16 29.01
CA LYS A 106 -29.04 20.80 29.85
C LYS A 106 -28.39 20.93 31.22
N ASP A 107 -28.29 22.15 31.72
CA ASP A 107 -28.04 22.47 33.12
C ASP A 107 -26.57 22.53 33.59
N ASP A 108 -25.75 23.45 33.05
CA ASP A 108 -24.78 24.19 33.87
C ASP A 108 -24.36 25.53 33.19
N PRO A 109 -24.81 26.71 33.70
CA PRO A 109 -24.52 28.01 33.10
C PRO A 109 -23.08 28.52 33.32
N LEU A 110 -22.20 27.79 34.02
CA LEU A 110 -20.89 28.31 34.44
C LEU A 110 -19.69 27.81 33.64
N ILE A 111 -19.85 26.85 32.72
CA ILE A 111 -18.72 26.34 31.91
C ILE A 111 -18.76 26.95 30.51
N VAL A 112 -18.09 28.09 30.35
CA VAL A 112 -17.81 28.70 29.04
C VAL A 112 -16.68 27.91 28.37
N ILE A 113 -17.01 26.83 27.67
CA ILE A 113 -16.06 26.16 26.78
C ILE A 113 -15.93 27.06 25.53
N PRO A 114 -14.74 27.60 25.21
CA PRO A 114 -14.57 28.38 23.99
C PRO A 114 -14.94 27.51 22.78
N PRO A 115 -15.73 28.03 21.82
CA PRO A 115 -16.14 27.24 20.68
C PRO A 115 -14.89 26.79 19.89
N PRO A 116 -14.72 25.48 19.63
CA PRO A 116 -13.75 25.01 18.66
C PRO A 116 -13.89 25.82 17.37
N THR A 117 -12.80 26.44 16.92
CA THR A 117 -12.70 27.23 15.68
C THR A 117 -12.74 26.37 14.42
N TYR A 118 -12.85 25.06 14.56
CA TYR A 118 -12.98 24.14 13.44
C TYR A 118 -14.39 24.25 12.86
N SER A 119 -14.49 24.85 11.66
CA SER A 119 -15.69 24.73 10.82
C SER A 119 -15.84 23.27 10.43
N PRO A 120 -16.90 22.56 10.88
CA PRO A 120 -17.10 21.18 10.48
C PRO A 120 -17.19 21.11 8.95
N MET A 121 -16.55 20.11 8.32
CA MET A 121 -16.80 19.84 6.92
C MET A 121 -18.27 19.44 6.78
N ILE A 122 -19.04 20.29 6.07
CA ILE A 122 -20.48 20.14 5.88
C ILE A 122 -20.79 19.04 4.84
N ASN A 123 -19.82 18.75 3.97
CA ASN A 123 -19.99 17.77 2.91
C ASN A 123 -19.58 16.36 3.39
N PRO A 124 -20.37 15.32 3.04
CA PRO A 124 -19.97 13.95 3.28
C PRO A 124 -18.65 13.67 2.54
N ILE A 125 -17.73 13.06 3.27
CA ILE A 125 -16.38 12.76 2.78
C ILE A 125 -16.34 11.28 2.41
N SER A 126 -15.68 10.93 1.31
CA SER A 126 -15.39 9.53 0.99
C SER A 126 -13.88 9.27 0.96
N PHE A 127 -13.51 8.05 1.34
CA PHE A 127 -12.16 7.52 1.29
C PHE A 127 -12.22 6.21 0.51
N ILE A 128 -11.29 6.01 -0.41
CA ILE A 128 -11.16 4.75 -1.13
C ILE A 128 -9.81 4.13 -0.77
N VAL A 129 -9.82 2.86 -0.41
CA VAL A 129 -8.61 2.06 -0.26
C VAL A 129 -8.71 0.89 -1.22
N TRP A 130 -7.75 0.80 -2.14
CA TRP A 130 -7.79 -0.16 -3.24
C TRP A 130 -6.45 -0.84 -3.43
N ASN A 131 -6.43 -2.17 -3.25
CA ASN A 131 -5.33 -3.01 -3.75
C ASN A 131 -5.54 -3.34 -5.23
N ILE A 132 -4.72 -2.73 -6.09
CA ILE A 132 -4.86 -2.85 -7.55
C ILE A 132 -4.10 -4.09 -8.06
N SER A 133 -3.09 -4.57 -7.33
CA SER A 133 -2.21 -5.68 -7.74
C SER A 133 -1.65 -5.53 -9.17
N GLY A 134 -1.26 -4.32 -9.56
CA GLY A 134 -0.76 -3.97 -10.90
C GLY A 134 -1.56 -2.84 -11.57
N GLY A 135 -1.05 -1.62 -11.47
CA GLY A 135 -1.66 -0.39 -11.98
C GLY A 135 -1.10 0.09 -13.32
N ASN A 136 -1.48 1.30 -13.71
CA ASN A 136 -1.05 2.03 -14.93
C ASN A 136 -1.55 1.52 -16.29
N ASN A 137 -2.43 0.52 -16.35
CA ASN A 137 -3.09 0.17 -17.61
C ASN A 137 -4.32 1.07 -17.88
N PRO A 138 -4.78 1.21 -19.14
CA PRO A 138 -5.94 2.03 -19.48
C PRO A 138 -7.23 1.62 -18.76
N THR A 139 -7.41 0.31 -18.52
CA THR A 139 -8.57 -0.23 -17.80
C THR A 139 -8.59 0.27 -16.36
N PHE A 140 -7.46 0.25 -15.67
CA PHE A 140 -7.28 0.80 -14.34
C PHE A 140 -7.63 2.28 -14.30
N LYS A 141 -7.10 3.08 -15.23
CA LYS A 141 -7.37 4.53 -15.29
C LYS A 141 -8.85 4.82 -15.50
N ARG A 142 -9.52 4.05 -16.38
CA ARG A 142 -10.97 4.15 -16.59
C ARG A 142 -11.74 3.82 -15.31
N ASN A 143 -11.43 2.70 -14.67
CA ASN A 143 -12.09 2.26 -13.44
C ASN A 143 -11.88 3.25 -12.29
N LEU A 144 -10.67 3.80 -12.16
CA LEU A 144 -10.35 4.83 -11.17
C LEU A 144 -11.13 6.13 -11.44
N ARG A 145 -11.23 6.54 -12.71
CA ARG A 145 -12.04 7.70 -13.11
C ARG A 145 -13.50 7.53 -12.74
N GLU A 146 -14.06 6.36 -13.03
CA GLU A 146 -15.43 6.02 -12.66
C GLU A 146 -15.60 6.08 -11.14
N LEU A 147 -14.70 5.48 -10.35
CA LEU A 147 -14.76 5.54 -8.89
C LEU A 147 -14.73 6.97 -8.36
N ILE A 148 -13.86 7.83 -8.90
CA ILE A 148 -13.76 9.23 -8.52
C ILE A 148 -15.05 9.98 -8.85
N GLN A 149 -15.60 9.78 -10.04
CA GLN A 149 -16.84 10.44 -10.47
C GLN A 149 -18.05 10.03 -9.64
N HIS A 150 -18.14 8.76 -9.24
CA HIS A 150 -19.29 8.24 -8.50
C HIS A 150 -19.23 8.55 -7.00
N HIS A 151 -18.04 8.49 -6.40
CA HIS A 151 -17.89 8.59 -4.94
C HIS A 151 -17.31 9.92 -4.46
N ASN A 152 -16.71 10.71 -5.35
CA ASN A 152 -16.04 11.97 -5.04
C ASN A 152 -15.13 11.88 -3.78
N PRO A 153 -14.17 10.94 -3.76
CA PRO A 153 -13.33 10.73 -2.58
C PRO A 153 -12.35 11.88 -2.39
N CYS A 154 -12.09 12.24 -1.14
CA CYS A 154 -11.06 13.23 -0.80
C CYS A 154 -9.66 12.61 -0.66
N ILE A 155 -9.60 11.29 -0.40
CA ILE A 155 -8.36 10.52 -0.29
C ILE A 155 -8.58 9.19 -1.00
N ILE A 156 -7.56 8.81 -1.77
CA ILE A 156 -7.46 7.48 -2.37
C ILE A 156 -6.13 6.88 -1.96
N ALA A 157 -6.17 5.72 -1.30
CA ALA A 157 -5.00 4.91 -1.00
C ALA A 157 -4.92 3.76 -2.00
N LEU A 158 -3.90 3.79 -2.85
CA LEU A 158 -3.65 2.78 -3.86
C LEU A 158 -2.51 1.86 -3.39
N LEU A 159 -2.78 0.56 -3.32
CA LEU A 159 -1.82 -0.46 -2.89
C LEU A 159 -1.39 -1.31 -4.09
N GLU A 160 -0.14 -1.79 -4.04
CA GLU A 160 0.46 -2.66 -5.07
C GLU A 160 0.31 -2.14 -6.50
N THR A 161 0.51 -0.84 -6.70
CA THR A 161 0.39 -0.20 -8.01
C THR A 161 1.40 -0.71 -9.02
N ARG A 162 2.54 -1.27 -8.60
CA ARG A 162 3.68 -1.64 -9.46
C ARG A 162 4.17 -0.47 -10.34
N MET A 163 3.88 0.76 -9.91
CA MET A 163 4.29 1.99 -10.59
C MET A 163 5.54 2.56 -9.93
N THR A 164 6.44 3.13 -10.74
CA THR A 164 7.67 3.78 -10.27
C THR A 164 7.48 5.27 -9.97
N SER A 165 6.40 5.88 -10.46
CA SER A 165 6.02 7.26 -10.20
C SER A 165 4.50 7.40 -10.29
N HIS A 166 3.93 8.08 -9.30
CA HIS A 166 2.48 8.34 -9.20
C HIS A 166 2.10 9.78 -9.57
N GLU A 167 3.07 10.62 -9.94
CA GLU A 167 2.86 12.04 -10.24
C GLU A 167 1.84 12.24 -11.37
N GLY A 168 1.91 11.41 -12.42
CA GLY A 168 0.97 11.46 -13.53
C GLY A 168 -0.48 11.16 -13.12
N LEU A 169 -0.71 10.36 -12.07
CA LEU A 169 -2.06 10.11 -11.55
C LEU A 169 -2.58 11.32 -10.79
N LYS A 170 -1.73 11.97 -9.98
CA LYS A 170 -2.11 13.17 -9.24
C LYS A 170 -2.63 14.24 -10.19
N ASP A 171 -1.89 14.54 -11.26
CA ASP A 171 -2.26 15.56 -12.23
C ASP A 171 -3.47 15.17 -13.07
N GLU A 172 -3.55 13.89 -13.51
CA GLU A 172 -4.67 13.38 -14.31
C GLU A 172 -6.00 13.46 -13.55
N PHE A 173 -5.99 13.15 -12.25
CA PHE A 173 -7.18 13.08 -11.40
C PHE A 173 -7.41 14.32 -10.53
N ARG A 174 -6.53 15.32 -10.62
CA ARG A 174 -6.61 16.61 -9.92
C ARG A 174 -6.65 16.48 -8.40
N PHE A 175 -5.82 15.61 -7.85
CA PHE A 175 -5.55 15.61 -6.41
C PHE A 175 -4.56 16.71 -6.07
N ASP A 176 -4.76 17.38 -4.93
CA ASP A 176 -3.89 18.48 -4.50
C ASP A 176 -2.48 18.00 -4.14
N ASP A 177 -2.37 16.77 -3.62
CA ASP A 177 -1.11 16.18 -3.16
C ASP A 177 -1.13 14.65 -3.25
N PHE A 178 0.04 14.03 -3.12
CA PHE A 178 0.20 12.58 -3.02
C PHE A 178 1.34 12.20 -2.08
N LEU A 179 1.19 11.05 -1.43
CA LEU A 179 2.26 10.41 -0.66
C LEU A 179 2.62 9.09 -1.34
N GLU A 180 3.89 8.91 -1.66
CA GLU A 180 4.40 7.67 -2.23
C GLU A 180 5.33 6.97 -1.24
N VAL A 181 5.10 5.68 -1.05
CA VAL A 181 6.01 4.80 -0.30
C VAL A 181 6.62 3.85 -1.32
N PRO A 182 7.97 3.76 -1.41
CA PRO A 182 8.63 2.88 -2.36
C PRO A 182 8.13 1.44 -2.18
N ALA A 183 7.74 0.79 -3.29
CA ALA A 183 7.37 -0.62 -3.31
C ALA A 183 8.60 -1.55 -3.24
N ILE A 184 9.65 -1.17 -2.49
CA ILE A 184 10.82 -2.01 -2.26
C ILE A 184 10.40 -3.03 -1.19
N GLY A 185 10.04 -4.22 -1.65
CA GLY A 185 9.89 -5.44 -0.86
C GLY A 185 10.90 -6.47 -1.33
#